data_AF-F9ZT47-F1
#
_entry.id   AF-F9ZT47-F1
#
_cell.length_a   1.000
_cell.length_b   1.000
_cell.length_c   1.000
_cell.angle_alpha   90.00
_cell.angle_beta   90.00
_cell.angle_gamma   90.00
#
_symmetry.space_group_name_H-M   'P 1'
#
loop_
_entity.id
_entity.type
_entity.pdbx_description
1 polymer ?
#
loop_
_entity_poly.entity_id
_entity_poly.type
_entity_poly.pdbx_seq_one_letter_code
_entity_poly.pdbx_strand_id
1 'polypeptide(L)'
;MRKWFFSGLVILGLGGCASNPMMPPSPTGAAATAEARSQAAARAAQEAQQKLAATAVQRRAAEGQFCASWRRALDLARRDAIGCARMEADQQAACWSAVAQWAGEESRYFSALESLFSEGPYATSAGKAGEFFHLTQSWATTCGDSLADCTSAPQRATMDQRKLEVNRFCH
;
A
#
# COMPACT_ATOMS: atom_id res chain seq x y z
N MET A 1 9.85 -1.25 27.73
CA MET A 1 11.27 -1.07 28.06
C MET A 1 12.07 -2.28 27.60
N ARG A 2 12.96 -2.12 26.62
CA ARG A 2 14.20 -2.90 26.50
C ARG A 2 15.12 -2.15 25.54
N LYS A 3 16.05 -1.40 26.15
CA LYS A 3 17.15 -0.68 25.52
C LYS A 3 18.19 -1.71 25.08
N TRP A 4 18.67 -1.63 23.85
CA TRP A 4 19.92 -2.25 23.47
C TRP A 4 20.96 -1.15 23.29
N PHE A 5 21.85 -1.11 24.29
CA PHE A 5 23.15 -0.45 24.24
C PHE A 5 24.07 -1.26 23.34
N PHE A 6 24.82 -0.59 22.46
CA PHE A 6 26.15 -1.04 22.11
C PHE A 6 27.10 0.15 22.21
N SER A 7 27.73 0.23 23.37
CA SER A 7 28.94 1.01 23.60
C SER A 7 30.12 0.32 22.92
N GLY A 8 30.90 1.12 22.19
CA GLY A 8 32.36 1.18 22.29
C GLY A 8 33.17 -0.09 22.07
N LEU A 9 33.89 -0.12 20.95
CA LEU A 9 35.23 -0.69 20.90
C LEU A 9 36.16 0.32 20.22
N VAL A 10 36.82 1.11 21.07
CA VAL A 10 38.09 1.78 20.76
C VAL A 10 39.18 0.75 21.04
N ILE A 11 40.22 0.68 20.21
CA ILE A 11 41.64 0.78 20.61
C ILE A 11 42.59 0.33 19.49
N LEU A 12 43.45 1.28 19.12
CA LEU A 12 44.87 1.23 18.69
C LEU A 12 45.27 0.50 17.40
N GLY A 13 45.67 1.33 16.43
CA GLY A 13 46.66 1.03 15.41
C GLY A 13 47.54 2.26 15.14
N LEU A 14 48.30 2.71 16.14
CA LEU A 14 49.46 3.59 15.95
C LEU A 14 50.65 2.68 15.64
N GLY A 15 51.15 2.71 14.41
CA GLY A 15 52.30 1.92 14.01
C GLY A 15 52.92 2.40 12.69
N GLY A 16 54.02 3.13 12.80
CA GLY A 16 55.10 3.16 11.80
C GLY A 16 54.94 4.13 10.64
N CYS A 17 55.20 5.42 10.86
CA CYS A 17 55.68 6.30 9.80
C CYS A 17 57.10 5.85 9.41
N ALA A 18 57.22 5.01 8.38
CA ALA A 18 58.46 4.99 7.60
C ALA A 18 58.47 6.30 6.80
N SER A 19 59.41 7.18 7.13
CA SER A 19 59.67 8.42 6.42
C SER A 19 60.11 8.13 4.98
N ASN A 20 59.13 7.98 4.08
CA ASN A 20 59.36 8.09 2.65
C ASN A 20 59.07 9.54 2.24
N PRO A 21 59.91 10.14 1.39
CA PRO A 21 59.77 11.53 1.03
C PRO A 21 58.39 11.76 0.40
N MET A 22 57.68 12.67 1.06
CA MET A 22 56.47 13.35 0.68
C MET A 22 56.43 13.65 -0.82
N MET A 23 55.74 12.79 -1.57
CA MET A 23 55.12 13.20 -2.82
C MET A 23 53.73 13.73 -2.44
N PRO A 24 53.45 15.03 -2.62
CA PRO A 24 52.11 15.55 -2.32
C PRO A 24 51.10 14.81 -3.19
N PRO A 25 49.99 14.27 -2.64
CA PRO A 25 48.90 13.82 -3.50
C PRO A 25 48.47 15.02 -4.32
N SER A 26 48.56 14.92 -5.65
CA SER A 26 48.16 15.99 -6.55
C SER A 26 46.75 16.45 -6.15
N PRO A 27 46.57 17.73 -5.73
CA PRO A 27 45.29 18.22 -5.21
C PRO A 27 44.16 18.14 -6.24
N THR A 28 44.51 17.95 -7.51
CA THR A 28 43.61 17.78 -8.66
C THR A 28 42.74 16.52 -8.59
N GLY A 29 43.21 15.40 -8.03
CA GLY A 29 42.45 14.14 -8.02
C GLY A 29 41.35 14.06 -6.94
N ALA A 30 41.62 14.59 -5.75
CA ALA A 30 40.66 14.63 -4.64
C ALA A 30 39.56 15.69 -4.85
N ALA A 31 39.91 16.85 -5.43
CA ALA A 31 38.94 17.88 -5.78
C ALA A 31 38.02 17.42 -6.93
N ALA A 32 38.57 16.80 -7.99
CA ALA A 32 37.78 16.26 -9.09
C ALA A 32 36.81 15.14 -8.66
N THR A 33 37.21 14.30 -7.71
CA THR A 33 36.32 13.25 -7.16
C THR A 33 35.26 13.81 -6.21
N ALA A 34 35.57 14.85 -5.43
CA ALA A 34 34.58 15.55 -4.61
C ALA A 34 33.51 16.27 -5.46
N GLU A 35 33.93 16.93 -6.55
CA GLU A 35 33.06 17.61 -7.51
C GLU A 35 32.18 16.63 -8.29
N ALA A 36 32.73 15.50 -8.75
CA ALA A 36 31.93 14.45 -9.39
C ALA A 36 30.86 13.88 -8.44
N ARG A 37 31.19 13.70 -7.15
CA ARG A 37 30.24 13.24 -6.12
C ARG A 37 29.17 14.28 -5.82
N SER A 38 29.52 15.56 -5.75
CA SER A 38 28.53 16.63 -5.51
C SER A 38 27.56 16.77 -6.69
N GLN A 39 28.04 16.67 -7.93
CA GLN A 39 27.20 16.68 -9.14
C GLN A 39 26.31 15.43 -9.24
N ALA A 40 26.81 14.25 -8.84
CA ALA A 40 25.99 13.04 -8.76
C ALA A 40 24.90 13.17 -7.68
N ALA A 41 25.24 13.70 -6.51
CA ALA A 41 24.28 13.96 -5.44
C ALA A 41 23.22 15.00 -5.83
N ALA A 42 23.61 16.08 -6.52
CA ALA A 42 22.68 17.09 -7.02
C ALA A 42 21.68 16.51 -8.03
N ARG A 43 22.16 15.65 -8.96
CA ARG A 43 21.29 14.93 -9.90
C ARG A 43 20.34 13.96 -9.18
N ALA A 44 20.84 13.16 -8.25
CA ALA A 44 20.03 12.25 -7.46
C ALA A 44 18.96 13.00 -6.63
N ALA A 45 19.32 14.15 -6.06
CA ALA A 45 18.38 15.01 -5.33
C ALA A 45 17.29 15.57 -6.26
N GLN A 46 17.65 16.03 -7.45
CA GLN A 46 16.69 16.52 -8.45
C GLN A 46 15.74 15.41 -8.91
N GLU A 47 16.25 14.21 -9.20
CA GLU A 47 15.44 13.05 -9.55
C GLU A 47 14.51 12.64 -8.40
N ALA A 48 14.99 12.67 -7.16
CA ALA A 48 14.17 12.40 -5.99
C ALA A 48 13.03 13.42 -5.85
N GLN A 49 13.31 14.71 -6.03
CA GLN A 49 12.28 15.76 -6.00
C GLN A 49 11.23 15.58 -7.09
N GLN A 50 11.65 15.22 -8.31
CA GLN A 50 10.72 14.93 -9.41
C GLN A 50 9.82 13.73 -9.10
N LYS A 51 10.37 12.66 -8.51
CA LYS A 51 9.60 11.49 -8.07
C LYS A 51 8.59 11.86 -6.99
N LEU A 52 8.99 12.65 -6.00
CA LEU A 52 8.08 13.12 -4.95
C LEU A 52 6.94 13.97 -5.52
N ALA A 53 7.24 14.89 -6.45
CA ALA A 53 6.23 15.70 -7.11
C ALA A 53 5.24 14.84 -7.93
N ALA A 54 5.74 13.84 -8.67
CA ALA A 54 4.91 12.91 -9.42
C ALA A 54 3.98 12.10 -8.49
N THR A 55 4.51 11.57 -7.38
CA THR A 55 3.71 10.85 -6.38
C THR A 55 2.65 11.75 -5.75
N ALA A 56 2.96 13.03 -5.48
CA ALA A 56 1.99 13.97 -4.94
C ALA A 56 0.83 14.24 -5.91
N VAL A 57 1.10 14.33 -7.22
CA VAL A 57 0.06 14.47 -8.24
C VAL A 57 -0.81 13.21 -8.32
N GLN A 58 -0.19 12.02 -8.34
CA GLN A 58 -0.92 10.74 -8.33
C GLN A 58 -1.82 10.62 -7.10
N ARG A 59 -1.30 10.96 -5.92
CA ARG A 59 -2.03 10.96 -4.67
C ARG A 59 -3.26 11.87 -4.74
N ARG A 60 -3.10 13.13 -5.15
CA ARG A 60 -4.23 14.07 -5.26
C ARG A 60 -5.30 13.58 -6.24
N ALA A 61 -4.88 13.02 -7.38
CA ALA A 61 -5.82 12.46 -8.35
C ALA A 61 -6.60 11.28 -7.75
N ALA A 62 -5.92 10.38 -7.03
CA ALA A 62 -6.54 9.24 -6.37
C ALA A 62 -7.48 9.66 -5.22
N GLU A 63 -7.08 10.64 -4.40
CA GLU A 63 -7.94 11.21 -3.34
C GLU A 63 -9.24 11.79 -3.94
N GLY A 64 -9.13 12.54 -5.04
CA GLY A 64 -10.29 13.11 -5.74
C GLY A 64 -11.25 12.07 -6.34
N GLN A 65 -10.77 10.85 -6.59
CA GLN A 65 -11.58 9.76 -7.16
C GLN A 65 -12.06 8.76 -6.11
N PHE A 66 -11.43 8.72 -4.93
CA PHE A 66 -11.63 7.67 -3.92
C PHE A 66 -13.11 7.38 -3.63
N CYS A 67 -13.88 8.40 -3.27
CA CYS A 67 -15.29 8.21 -2.90
C CYS A 67 -16.18 7.80 -4.08
N ALA A 68 -15.84 8.21 -5.31
CA ALA A 68 -16.56 7.76 -6.50
C ALA A 68 -16.24 6.29 -6.81
N SER A 69 -14.97 5.88 -6.70
CA SER A 69 -14.54 4.48 -6.86
C SER A 69 -15.19 3.58 -5.81
N TRP A 70 -15.18 4.00 -4.54
CA TRP A 70 -15.83 3.28 -3.44
C TRP A 70 -17.31 3.01 -3.70
N ARG A 71 -18.10 4.04 -4.05
CA ARG A 71 -19.53 3.88 -4.35
C ARG A 71 -19.77 2.94 -5.53
N ARG A 72 -18.97 3.08 -6.60
CA ARG A 72 -19.09 2.21 -7.79
C ARG A 72 -18.82 0.75 -7.43
N ALA A 73 -17.79 0.49 -6.64
CA ALA A 73 -17.43 -0.86 -6.21
C ALA A 73 -18.52 -1.44 -5.28
N LEU A 74 -19.08 -0.65 -4.36
CA LEU A 74 -20.23 -1.08 -3.54
C LEU A 74 -21.45 -1.45 -4.38
N ASP A 75 -21.79 -0.62 -5.37
CA ASP A 75 -22.93 -0.87 -6.25
C ASP A 75 -22.72 -2.16 -7.06
N LEU A 76 -21.49 -2.42 -7.51
CA LEU A 76 -21.14 -3.65 -8.21
C LEU A 76 -21.25 -4.87 -7.28
N ALA A 77 -20.64 -4.83 -6.09
CA ALA A 77 -20.77 -5.89 -5.09
C ALA A 77 -22.24 -6.25 -4.80
N ARG A 78 -23.10 -5.23 -4.67
CA ARG A 78 -24.53 -5.43 -4.45
C ARG A 78 -25.21 -6.09 -5.64
N ARG A 79 -24.97 -5.60 -6.86
CA ARG A 79 -25.56 -6.15 -8.08
C ARG A 79 -25.14 -7.59 -8.29
N ASP A 80 -23.85 -7.88 -8.15
CA ASP A 80 -23.31 -9.21 -8.41
C ASP A 80 -23.78 -10.21 -7.35
N ALA A 81 -23.81 -9.82 -6.08
CA ALA A 81 -24.37 -10.65 -5.02
C ALA A 81 -25.85 -11.00 -5.26
N ILE A 82 -26.67 -10.03 -5.67
CA ILE A 82 -28.08 -10.26 -6.01
C ILE A 82 -28.19 -11.14 -7.26
N GLY A 83 -27.32 -10.91 -8.25
CA GLY A 83 -27.23 -11.69 -9.48
C GLY A 83 -26.96 -13.16 -9.16
N CYS A 84 -25.85 -13.45 -8.48
CA CYS A 84 -25.45 -14.81 -8.11
C CYS A 84 -26.52 -15.51 -7.27
N ALA A 85 -27.13 -14.82 -6.30
CA ALA A 85 -28.19 -15.41 -5.47
C ALA A 85 -29.47 -15.78 -6.24
N ARG A 86 -29.68 -15.22 -7.45
CA ARG A 86 -30.84 -15.49 -8.32
C ARG A 86 -30.53 -16.47 -9.44
N MET A 87 -29.27 -16.85 -9.63
CA MET A 87 -28.91 -17.83 -10.65
C MET A 87 -29.37 -19.23 -10.26
N GLU A 88 -29.51 -20.09 -11.27
CA GLU A 88 -29.73 -21.52 -11.09
C GLU A 88 -28.57 -22.17 -10.32
N ALA A 89 -28.87 -23.21 -9.53
CA ALA A 89 -27.92 -23.80 -8.59
C ALA A 89 -26.61 -24.29 -9.24
N ASP A 90 -26.67 -24.75 -10.50
CA ASP A 90 -25.51 -25.20 -11.27
C ASP A 90 -24.58 -24.05 -11.72
N GLN A 91 -25.06 -22.81 -11.71
CA GLN A 91 -24.31 -21.61 -12.10
C GLN A 91 -23.85 -20.77 -10.90
N GLN A 92 -24.46 -20.96 -9.72
CA GLN A 92 -24.17 -20.18 -8.51
C GLN A 92 -22.70 -20.28 -8.10
N ALA A 93 -22.11 -21.48 -8.10
CA ALA A 93 -20.73 -21.69 -7.66
C ALA A 93 -19.72 -20.88 -8.52
N ALA A 94 -19.89 -20.90 -9.85
CA ALA A 94 -19.04 -20.15 -10.76
C ALA A 94 -19.23 -18.63 -10.59
N CYS A 95 -20.48 -18.17 -10.41
CA CYS A 95 -20.77 -16.76 -10.15
C CYS A 95 -20.10 -16.26 -8.86
N TRP A 96 -20.27 -16.99 -7.76
CA TRP A 96 -19.67 -16.64 -6.47
C TRP A 96 -18.14 -16.68 -6.51
N SER A 97 -17.55 -17.62 -7.25
CA SER A 97 -16.10 -17.65 -7.48
C SER A 97 -15.60 -16.38 -8.20
N ALA A 98 -16.33 -15.92 -9.22
CA ALA A 98 -16.00 -14.67 -9.91
C ALA A 98 -16.12 -13.45 -8.98
N VAL A 99 -17.17 -13.40 -8.14
CA VAL A 99 -17.33 -12.34 -7.12
C VAL A 99 -16.18 -12.36 -6.12
N ALA A 100 -15.77 -13.54 -5.65
CA ALA A 100 -14.66 -13.69 -4.72
C ALA A 100 -13.33 -13.21 -5.33
N GLN A 101 -13.07 -13.55 -6.59
CA GLN A 101 -11.88 -13.09 -7.30
C GLN A 101 -11.88 -11.56 -7.44
N TRP A 102 -12.97 -10.99 -7.95
CA TRP A 102 -13.11 -9.54 -8.12
C TRP A 102 -12.98 -8.80 -6.79
N ALA A 103 -13.62 -9.29 -5.71
CA ALA A 103 -13.48 -8.69 -4.39
C ALA A 103 -12.03 -8.75 -3.87
N GLY A 104 -11.28 -9.81 -4.18
CA GLY A 104 -9.85 -9.89 -3.89
C GLY A 104 -9.02 -8.83 -4.65
N GLU A 105 -9.39 -8.52 -5.89
CA GLU A 105 -8.77 -7.46 -6.68
C GLU A 105 -9.08 -6.07 -6.11
N GLU A 106 -10.33 -5.80 -5.75
CA GLU A 106 -10.73 -4.54 -5.10
C GLU A 106 -10.05 -4.36 -3.73
N SER A 107 -9.92 -5.43 -2.95
CA SER A 107 -9.20 -5.39 -1.68
C SER A 107 -7.76 -4.91 -1.87
N ARG A 108 -7.03 -5.50 -2.82
CA ARG A 108 -5.67 -5.08 -3.17
C ARG A 108 -5.60 -3.65 -3.66
N TYR A 109 -6.57 -3.23 -4.49
CA TYR A 109 -6.65 -1.87 -5.00
C TYR A 109 -6.78 -0.85 -3.84
N PHE A 110 -7.73 -1.04 -2.93
CA PHE A 110 -7.94 -0.13 -1.81
C PHE A 110 -6.80 -0.18 -0.77
N SER A 111 -6.18 -1.33 -0.53
CA SER A 111 -4.95 -1.42 0.28
C SER A 111 -3.75 -0.69 -0.36
N ALA A 112 -3.64 -0.70 -1.68
CA ALA A 112 -2.62 0.09 -2.37
C ALA A 112 -2.89 1.60 -2.23
N LEU A 113 -4.17 2.01 -2.24
CA LEU A 113 -4.56 3.39 -1.97
C LEU A 113 -4.23 3.82 -0.54
N GLU A 114 -4.42 2.97 0.46
CA GLU A 114 -3.99 3.24 1.84
C GLU A 114 -2.51 3.61 1.90
N SER A 115 -1.66 2.82 1.23
CA SER A 115 -0.22 3.08 1.16
C SER A 115 0.11 4.38 0.43
N LEU A 116 -0.62 4.69 -0.66
CA LEU A 116 -0.46 5.94 -1.40
C LEU A 116 -0.90 7.16 -0.58
N PHE A 117 -1.86 6.98 0.33
CA PHE A 117 -2.44 8.03 1.17
C PHE A 117 -1.78 8.17 2.54
N SER A 118 -0.72 7.42 2.85
CA SER A 118 -0.15 7.15 4.19
C SER A 118 0.01 8.33 5.17
N GLU A 119 -0.04 9.57 4.70
CA GLU A 119 0.04 10.80 5.50
C GLU A 119 -1.23 11.68 5.40
N GLY A 120 -2.36 11.09 5.00
CA GLY A 120 -3.59 11.80 4.65
C GLY A 120 -4.83 11.26 5.34
N PRO A 121 -5.92 12.05 5.37
CA PRO A 121 -7.18 11.63 5.97
C PRO A 121 -7.83 10.45 5.23
N TYR A 122 -7.43 10.21 3.97
CA TYR A 122 -7.93 9.10 3.16
C TYR A 122 -7.33 7.74 3.51
N ALA A 123 -6.15 7.67 4.15
CA ALA A 123 -5.45 6.40 4.41
C ALA A 123 -6.32 5.40 5.19
N THR A 124 -6.83 5.85 6.35
CA THR A 124 -7.68 5.02 7.21
C THR A 124 -8.94 4.52 6.48
N SER A 125 -9.58 5.38 5.69
CA SER A 125 -10.78 5.01 4.93
C SER A 125 -10.46 4.04 3.80
N ALA A 126 -9.31 4.19 3.15
CA ALA A 126 -8.84 3.25 2.13
C ALA A 126 -8.51 1.87 2.72
N GLY A 127 -7.83 1.82 3.87
CA GLY A 127 -7.56 0.55 4.56
C GLY A 127 -8.85 -0.18 4.94
N LYS A 128 -9.85 0.56 5.45
CA LYS A 128 -11.18 0.01 5.76
C LYS A 128 -11.95 -0.48 4.54
N ALA A 129 -11.83 0.21 3.41
CA ALA A 129 -12.40 -0.25 2.14
C ALA A 129 -11.70 -1.54 1.67
N GLY A 130 -10.37 -1.63 1.81
CA GLY A 130 -9.60 -2.84 1.51
C GLY A 130 -10.03 -4.02 2.37
N GLU A 131 -10.23 -3.81 3.68
CA GLU A 131 -10.73 -4.82 4.62
C GLU A 131 -12.17 -5.24 4.28
N PHE A 132 -13.04 -4.30 3.92
CA PHE A 132 -14.40 -4.63 3.46
C PHE A 132 -14.39 -5.61 2.30
N PHE A 133 -13.57 -5.36 1.28
CA PHE A 133 -13.47 -6.23 0.12
C PHE A 133 -12.76 -7.55 0.40
N HIS A 134 -11.80 -7.57 1.34
CA HIS A 134 -11.21 -8.81 1.84
C HIS A 134 -12.27 -9.71 2.50
N LEU A 135 -13.11 -9.13 3.36
CA LEU A 135 -14.21 -9.85 4.00
C LEU A 135 -15.27 -10.27 2.97
N THR A 136 -15.52 -9.44 1.96
CA THR A 136 -16.42 -9.76 0.84
C THR A 136 -15.92 -10.95 0.03
N GLN A 137 -14.61 -11.04 -0.22
CA GLN A 137 -13.99 -12.21 -0.87
C GLN A 137 -14.25 -13.49 -0.06
N SER A 138 -13.94 -13.47 1.24
CA SER A 138 -14.18 -14.62 2.12
C SER A 138 -15.65 -15.01 2.16
N TRP A 139 -16.54 -14.01 2.28
CA TRP A 139 -17.99 -14.20 2.24
C TRP A 139 -18.47 -14.82 0.92
N ALA A 140 -18.03 -14.31 -0.23
CA ALA A 140 -18.39 -14.84 -1.54
C ALA A 140 -17.92 -16.29 -1.71
N THR A 141 -16.73 -16.66 -1.21
CA THR A 141 -16.30 -18.07 -1.16
C THR A 141 -17.30 -18.92 -0.36
N THR A 142 -17.71 -18.49 0.83
CA THR A 142 -18.73 -19.19 1.62
C THR A 142 -20.06 -19.34 0.86
N CYS A 143 -20.48 -18.32 0.10
CA CYS A 143 -21.70 -18.37 -0.72
C CYS A 143 -21.60 -19.34 -1.89
N GLY A 144 -20.41 -19.57 -2.43
CA GLY A 144 -20.17 -20.58 -3.46
C GLY A 144 -20.36 -22.01 -2.94
N ASP A 145 -20.02 -22.26 -1.67
CA ASP A 145 -20.16 -23.57 -1.04
C ASP A 145 -21.59 -23.82 -0.54
N SER A 146 -22.22 -22.80 0.06
CA SER A 146 -23.55 -22.91 0.67
C SER A 146 -24.22 -21.55 0.82
N LEU A 147 -25.35 -21.37 0.11
CA LEU A 147 -26.16 -20.15 0.20
C LEU A 147 -26.74 -19.94 1.62
N ALA A 148 -27.02 -21.03 2.34
CA ALA A 148 -27.51 -20.96 3.72
C ALA A 148 -26.44 -20.39 4.65
N ASP A 149 -25.20 -20.88 4.55
CA ASP A 149 -24.07 -20.45 5.40
C ASP A 149 -23.63 -19.01 5.09
N CYS A 150 -23.78 -18.60 3.83
CA CYS A 150 -23.55 -17.23 3.39
C CYS A 150 -24.44 -16.20 4.09
N THR A 151 -25.72 -16.52 4.35
CA THR A 151 -26.64 -15.58 4.99
C THR A 151 -26.39 -15.40 6.49
N SER A 152 -25.85 -16.43 7.15
CA SER A 152 -25.51 -16.47 8.57
C SER A 152 -24.03 -16.16 8.84
N ALA A 153 -23.22 -15.92 7.80
CA ALA A 153 -21.78 -15.71 7.92
C ALA A 153 -21.43 -14.60 8.92
N PRO A 154 -20.59 -14.89 9.93
CA PRO A 154 -20.30 -13.95 11.02
C PRO A 154 -19.59 -12.68 10.54
N GLN A 155 -18.82 -12.73 9.45
CA GLN A 155 -18.12 -11.56 8.91
C GLN A 155 -19.05 -10.45 8.39
N ARG A 156 -20.35 -10.73 8.17
CA ARG A 156 -21.30 -9.73 7.63
C ARG A 156 -21.42 -8.49 8.52
N ALA A 157 -21.41 -8.66 9.84
CA ALA A 157 -21.46 -7.53 10.78
C ALA A 157 -20.24 -6.62 10.63
N THR A 158 -19.05 -7.20 10.48
CA THR A 158 -17.81 -6.44 10.26
C THR A 158 -17.81 -5.75 8.90
N MET A 159 -18.28 -6.42 7.84
CA MET A 159 -18.47 -5.81 6.52
C MET A 159 -19.38 -4.58 6.60
N ASP A 160 -20.54 -4.70 7.26
CA ASP A 160 -21.47 -3.59 7.41
C ASP A 160 -20.87 -2.44 8.20
N GLN A 161 -20.11 -2.73 9.27
CA GLN A 161 -19.39 -1.71 10.02
C GLN A 161 -18.36 -0.98 9.16
N ARG A 162 -17.52 -1.70 8.41
CA ARG A 162 -16.51 -1.07 7.53
C ARG A 162 -17.16 -0.23 6.45
N LYS A 163 -18.23 -0.74 5.85
CA LYS A 163 -19.03 0.00 4.88
C LYS A 163 -19.55 1.32 5.45
N LEU A 164 -20.11 1.30 6.67
CA LEU A 164 -20.61 2.51 7.35
C LEU A 164 -19.49 3.52 7.64
N GLU A 165 -18.32 3.04 8.08
CA GLU A 165 -17.18 3.90 8.38
C GLU A 165 -16.66 4.62 7.14
N VAL A 166 -16.54 3.91 6.00
CA VAL A 166 -16.10 4.51 4.73
C VAL A 166 -17.20 5.42 4.15
N ASN A 167 -18.47 5.03 4.24
CA ASN A 167 -19.59 5.87 3.80
C ASN A 167 -19.61 7.20 4.56
N ARG A 168 -19.44 7.18 5.89
CA ARG A 168 -19.40 8.41 6.71
C ARG A 168 -18.29 9.36 6.27
N PHE A 169 -17.15 8.83 5.83
CA PHE A 169 -16.06 9.64 5.31
C PHE A 169 -16.36 10.24 3.93
N CYS A 170 -17.16 9.55 3.12
CA CYS A 170 -17.50 9.95 1.75
C CYS A 170 -18.81 10.76 1.61
N HIS A 171 -19.41 11.15 2.74
CA HIS A 171 -20.62 11.97 2.86
C HIS A 171 -20.29 13.34 3.44
#